data_AF-A0A0P9Q6N3-F1
#
_entry.id   AF-A0A0P9Q6N3-F1
#
_cell.length_a   1.000
_cell.length_b   1.000
_cell.length_c   1.000
_cell.angle_alpha   90.00
_cell.angle_beta   90.00
_cell.angle_gamma   90.00
#
_symmetry.space_group_name_H-M   'P 1'
#
loop_
_entity.id
_entity.type
_entity.pdbx_description
1 polymer ?
#
loop_
_entity_poly.entity_id
_entity_poly.type
_entity_poly.pdbx_seq_one_letter_code
_entity_poly.pdbx_strand_id
1 'polypeptide(L)'
;LDFVYTLIETFFATDWEVHFNSSRTGVRLIGPKPEWVRADGGEAGLHPSNIHDNPYAIGAVDFTGDMPVILGPDGPSLGGFVCPVTIIEADLWQLGQLKAGDRVRFTPVSVEACHAERCRSELVREGYIPDAENTSTVPPSSRTSPLPQGIANSRGSEAVRIEDLPSPVILDIGQDDKRLVARLSGDTHLLLEIGAPELDLVLRLRGHALMLALEAKQLGGVIDLTPGIRSLQVHYCPEQLPLRQLLDIVAGEWDAVCAAKDLQVASRIVHLPLSWDDPACQLAIEKYMTTVRKDAPWCPSNLEFIRRINDLPNLDEVQRTVYDASYLVMGLGDVYLGAPVATPLDPRHRLVTTKYNPARTWTAENSVGIGGAYMCVYGMEGPGGYQFVGRTLQMWNRYRNVAAFEGKPWLLRFFDQIRFYPVSANKLLRIRRDFPLGRFDLNIEHSTLNMADYQAFLTREAEGITAFRAQQQSAFNAERERWIANGQADFQSDEGVAPNTEELPLQTGQQGVDSHIAGNLWQVQVQPGVRVEAGDVLVILESMKMEIPLLAPVAGVVQEVRVQPGSAVRAGQRVVVLAAD
;
A
#
# COMPACT_ATOMS: atom_id res chain seq x y z
N LEU A 1 -5.92 -9.47 -16.87
CA LEU A 1 -7.17 -9.36 -17.70
C LEU A 1 -8.30 -9.20 -16.69
N ASP A 2 -8.23 -8.11 -15.92
CA ASP A 2 -9.01 -7.96 -14.67
C ASP A 2 -10.09 -6.87 -14.82
N PHE A 3 -10.24 -6.36 -16.04
CA PHE A 3 -11.11 -5.24 -16.39
C PHE A 3 -11.86 -5.55 -17.68
N VAL A 4 -13.13 -5.15 -17.76
CA VAL A 4 -13.91 -5.19 -18.99
C VAL A 4 -13.31 -4.17 -19.95
N TYR A 5 -13.30 -4.44 -21.27
CA TYR A 5 -12.84 -3.46 -22.28
C TYR A 5 -13.48 -2.06 -22.07
N THR A 6 -14.76 -2.03 -21.71
CA THR A 6 -15.51 -0.80 -21.39
C THR A 6 -14.95 -0.02 -20.20
N LEU A 7 -14.31 -0.68 -19.24
CA LEU A 7 -13.70 0.02 -18.11
C LEU A 7 -12.45 0.79 -18.52
N ILE A 8 -11.59 0.18 -19.34
CA ILE A 8 -10.36 0.86 -19.80
C ILE A 8 -10.73 2.08 -20.66
N GLU A 9 -11.75 1.97 -21.50
CA GLU A 9 -12.31 3.10 -22.24
C GLU A 9 -12.84 4.20 -21.32
N THR A 10 -13.64 3.82 -20.31
CA THR A 10 -14.17 4.77 -19.32
C THR A 10 -13.04 5.46 -18.55
N PHE A 11 -12.00 4.70 -18.17
CA PHE A 11 -10.85 5.23 -17.44
C PHE A 11 -10.13 6.35 -18.20
N PHE A 12 -9.85 6.14 -19.49
CA PHE A 12 -9.18 7.13 -20.34
C PHE A 12 -10.11 8.28 -20.78
N ALA A 13 -11.43 8.07 -20.84
CA ALA A 13 -12.40 9.12 -21.16
C ALA A 13 -12.71 10.06 -19.99
N THR A 14 -12.47 9.61 -18.75
CA THR A 14 -12.85 10.31 -17.52
C THR A 14 -11.91 11.48 -17.20
N ASP A 15 -12.50 12.60 -16.80
CA ASP A 15 -11.79 13.68 -16.10
C ASP A 15 -11.83 13.42 -14.60
N TRP A 16 -10.74 12.87 -14.08
CA TRP A 16 -10.57 12.50 -12.68
C TRP A 16 -10.27 13.74 -11.84
N GLU A 17 -10.96 13.90 -10.71
CA GLU A 17 -10.72 15.01 -9.78
C GLU A 17 -9.74 14.58 -8.69
N VAL A 18 -8.78 15.45 -8.35
CA VAL A 18 -7.79 15.18 -7.29
C VAL A 18 -8.43 15.34 -5.92
N HIS A 19 -8.43 14.27 -5.13
CA HIS A 19 -8.97 14.26 -3.78
C HIS A 19 -8.02 14.95 -2.78
N PHE A 20 -8.56 15.56 -1.72
CA PHE A 20 -7.77 16.28 -0.71
C PHE A 20 -6.82 15.38 0.08
N ASN A 21 -7.13 14.08 0.18
CA ASN A 21 -6.30 13.10 0.87
C ASN A 21 -5.15 12.58 0.00
N SER A 22 -4.41 13.51 -0.60
CA SER A 22 -3.28 13.30 -1.50
C SER A 22 -1.97 13.82 -0.88
N SER A 23 -0.87 13.11 -1.09
CA SER A 23 0.45 13.50 -0.58
C SER A 23 1.59 12.86 -1.42
N ARG A 24 2.85 12.98 -0.98
CA ARG A 24 4.00 12.34 -1.63
C ARG A 24 3.91 10.80 -1.71
N THR A 25 3.07 10.20 -0.87
CA THR A 25 2.78 8.76 -0.90
C THR A 25 1.86 8.37 -2.07
N GLY A 26 1.07 9.33 -2.58
CA GLY A 26 0.22 9.15 -3.73
C GLY A 26 -0.89 10.18 -3.84
N VAL A 27 -1.38 10.37 -5.07
CA VAL A 27 -2.44 11.32 -5.43
C VAL A 27 -3.74 10.55 -5.62
N ARG A 28 -4.68 10.75 -4.68
CA ARG A 28 -5.98 10.07 -4.68
C ARG A 28 -6.90 10.73 -5.70
N LEU A 29 -7.68 9.94 -6.42
CA LEU A 29 -8.56 10.41 -7.48
C LEU A 29 -10.03 10.08 -7.19
N ILE A 30 -10.90 10.99 -7.58
CA ILE A 30 -12.36 10.87 -7.57
C ILE A 30 -12.82 10.67 -9.01
N GLY A 31 -13.63 9.65 -9.24
CA GLY A 31 -14.20 9.36 -10.55
C GLY A 31 -15.21 8.22 -10.51
N PRO A 32 -15.57 7.65 -11.68
CA PRO A 32 -16.56 6.58 -11.75
C PRO A 32 -16.06 5.31 -11.07
N LYS A 33 -16.99 4.55 -10.49
CA LYS A 33 -16.70 3.24 -9.93
C LYS A 33 -16.31 2.25 -11.04
N PRO A 34 -15.32 1.39 -10.80
CA PRO A 34 -14.96 0.35 -11.76
C PRO A 34 -16.02 -0.75 -11.83
N GLU A 35 -16.25 -1.26 -13.05
CA GLU A 35 -16.98 -2.50 -13.29
C GLU A 35 -15.99 -3.67 -13.37
N TRP A 36 -16.10 -4.61 -12.43
CA TRP A 36 -15.16 -5.71 -12.28
C TRP A 36 -15.57 -6.95 -13.08
N VAL A 37 -14.60 -7.63 -13.71
CA VAL A 37 -14.84 -8.88 -14.47
C VAL A 37 -14.96 -10.11 -13.58
N ARG A 38 -14.58 -9.99 -12.31
CA ARG A 38 -14.57 -11.07 -11.33
C ARG A 38 -15.38 -10.67 -10.10
N ALA A 39 -15.96 -11.66 -9.45
CA ALA A 39 -16.82 -11.46 -8.28
C ALA A 39 -16.02 -11.15 -7.00
N ASP A 40 -14.76 -11.59 -6.91
CA ASP A 40 -13.88 -11.41 -5.76
C ASP A 40 -12.40 -11.64 -6.15
N GLY A 41 -11.51 -11.47 -5.17
CA GLY A 41 -10.07 -11.69 -5.29
C GLY A 41 -9.58 -13.08 -4.84
N GLY A 42 -10.49 -14.01 -4.53
CA GLY A 42 -10.13 -15.31 -3.97
C GLY A 42 -9.34 -15.22 -2.66
N GLU A 43 -8.27 -16.02 -2.52
CA GLU A 43 -7.38 -16.03 -1.34
C GLU A 43 -6.68 -14.68 -1.07
N ALA A 44 -6.64 -13.78 -2.06
CA ALA A 44 -6.05 -12.44 -1.90
C ALA A 44 -7.00 -11.42 -1.25
N GLY A 45 -8.32 -11.68 -1.23
CA GLY A 45 -9.31 -10.83 -0.56
C GLY A 45 -10.71 -10.86 -1.20
N LEU A 46 -11.69 -10.32 -0.48
CA LEU A 46 -13.10 -10.28 -0.92
C LEU A 46 -13.35 -9.31 -2.08
N HIS A 47 -12.55 -8.25 -2.20
CA HIS A 47 -12.80 -7.23 -3.21
C HIS A 47 -12.26 -7.69 -4.58
N PRO A 48 -12.99 -7.50 -5.69
CA PRO A 48 -12.50 -7.82 -7.02
C PRO A 48 -11.24 -7.09 -7.47
N SER A 49 -10.79 -6.06 -6.75
CA SER A 49 -9.49 -5.43 -7.00
C SER A 49 -8.33 -6.18 -6.34
N ASN A 50 -8.59 -7.11 -5.41
CA ASN A 50 -7.55 -7.76 -4.60
C ASN A 50 -6.77 -8.83 -5.37
N ILE A 51 -5.48 -8.62 -5.56
CA ILE A 51 -4.57 -9.61 -6.17
C ILE A 51 -3.57 -10.11 -5.15
N HIS A 52 -2.98 -11.28 -5.42
CA HIS A 52 -1.81 -11.73 -4.69
C HIS A 52 -0.73 -10.67 -4.79
N ASP A 53 -0.24 -10.23 -3.63
CA ASP A 53 0.51 -8.99 -3.54
C ASP A 53 1.74 -9.00 -4.48
N ASN A 54 1.86 -7.95 -5.29
CA ASN A 54 2.91 -7.78 -6.28
C ASN A 54 3.60 -6.41 -6.10
N PRO A 55 4.79 -6.24 -6.70
CA PRO A 55 5.47 -4.95 -6.68
C PRO A 55 4.76 -3.93 -7.57
N TYR A 56 4.82 -2.67 -7.17
CA TYR A 56 4.31 -1.52 -7.89
C TYR A 56 5.44 -0.63 -8.41
N ALA A 57 5.23 -0.08 -9.60
CA ALA A 57 6.05 1.00 -10.12
C ALA A 57 5.59 2.35 -9.55
N ILE A 58 6.53 3.29 -9.39
CA ILE A 58 6.17 4.70 -9.11
C ILE A 58 5.34 5.23 -10.28
N GLY A 59 4.22 5.89 -9.97
CA GLY A 59 3.26 6.34 -10.98
C GLY A 59 2.21 5.31 -11.38
N ALA A 60 2.26 4.09 -10.85
CA ALA A 60 1.18 3.12 -11.04
C ALA A 60 -0.14 3.69 -10.48
N VAL A 61 -1.25 3.48 -11.19
CA VAL A 61 -2.58 3.88 -10.74
C VAL A 61 -3.20 2.70 -10.03
N ASP A 62 -3.15 2.69 -8.70
CA ASP A 62 -3.57 1.58 -7.86
C ASP A 62 -5.04 1.69 -7.44
N PHE A 63 -5.82 0.63 -7.65
CA PHE A 63 -7.23 0.57 -7.27
C PHE A 63 -7.41 -0.06 -5.88
N THR A 64 -7.27 0.77 -4.85
CA THR A 64 -7.47 0.37 -3.44
C THR A 64 -8.96 0.20 -3.11
N GLY A 65 -9.56 -0.88 -3.61
CA GLY A 65 -11.00 -1.05 -3.68
C GLY A 65 -11.54 -0.43 -4.97
N ASP A 66 -12.57 0.40 -4.86
CA ASP A 66 -13.17 1.11 -6.00
C ASP A 66 -12.56 2.50 -6.26
N MET A 67 -11.62 2.95 -5.41
CA MET A 67 -11.02 4.27 -5.50
C MET A 67 -9.56 4.22 -5.96
N PRO A 68 -9.20 4.88 -7.07
CA PRO A 68 -7.83 4.90 -7.56
C PRO A 68 -6.93 5.90 -6.83
N VAL A 69 -5.64 5.58 -6.78
CA VAL A 69 -4.56 6.46 -6.32
C VAL A 69 -3.34 6.31 -7.24
N ILE A 70 -2.79 7.43 -7.69
CA ILE A 70 -1.51 7.43 -8.40
C ILE A 70 -0.40 7.30 -7.36
N LEU A 71 0.39 6.24 -7.40
CA LEU A 71 1.45 6.00 -6.42
C LEU A 71 2.60 6.99 -6.59
N GLY A 72 2.92 7.69 -5.50
CA GLY A 72 3.99 8.70 -5.49
C GLY A 72 5.36 8.11 -5.19
N PRO A 73 6.42 8.95 -5.17
CA PRO A 73 7.78 8.50 -4.88
C PRO A 73 7.98 8.01 -3.43
N ASP A 74 7.14 8.43 -2.50
CA ASP A 74 7.10 7.89 -1.12
C ASP A 74 5.99 6.84 -0.98
N GLY A 75 5.51 6.29 -2.09
CA GLY A 75 4.39 5.37 -2.16
C GLY A 75 4.75 3.91 -1.79
N PRO A 76 3.74 3.06 -1.63
CA PRO A 76 3.91 1.65 -1.34
C PRO A 76 4.70 0.95 -2.46
N SER A 77 5.62 0.04 -2.09
CA SER A 77 6.37 -0.77 -3.04
C SER A 77 5.67 -2.09 -3.39
N LEU A 78 5.08 -2.76 -2.41
CA LEU A 78 4.40 -4.04 -2.58
C LEU A 78 2.97 -3.91 -2.05
N GLY A 79 1.99 -4.41 -2.80
CA GLY A 79 0.59 -4.38 -2.38
C GLY A 79 -0.28 -5.33 -3.20
N GLY A 80 -1.51 -5.52 -2.75
CA GLY A 80 -2.43 -6.53 -3.29
C GLY A 80 -3.68 -5.95 -3.91
N PHE A 81 -3.48 -4.97 -4.77
CA PHE A 81 -4.51 -4.28 -5.56
C PHE A 81 -4.03 -4.13 -7.01
N VAL A 82 -4.97 -4.18 -7.96
CA VAL A 82 -4.63 -4.08 -9.40
C VAL A 82 -4.25 -2.66 -9.82
N CYS A 83 -3.30 -2.59 -10.76
CA CYS A 83 -2.87 -1.35 -11.41
C CYS A 83 -3.08 -1.45 -12.93
N PRO A 84 -4.13 -0.84 -13.53
CA PRO A 84 -4.36 -0.91 -14.97
C PRO A 84 -3.33 -0.14 -15.81
N VAL A 85 -2.79 0.95 -15.27
CA VAL A 85 -1.88 1.86 -16.00
C VAL A 85 -0.75 2.34 -15.08
N THR A 86 0.31 2.86 -15.70
CA THR A 86 1.43 3.49 -15.00
C THR A 86 1.81 4.76 -15.74
N ILE A 87 1.95 5.86 -14.99
CA ILE A 87 2.45 7.13 -15.54
C ILE A 87 3.89 6.93 -16.02
N ILE A 88 4.18 7.37 -17.23
CA ILE A 88 5.50 7.27 -17.82
C ILE A 88 6.50 8.16 -17.08
N GLU A 89 7.77 7.77 -17.07
CA GLU A 89 8.81 8.50 -16.34
C GLU A 89 8.86 10.00 -16.72
N ALA A 90 8.69 10.31 -18.01
CA ALA A 90 8.70 11.67 -18.54
C ALA A 90 7.58 12.57 -17.98
N ASP A 91 6.48 12.00 -17.51
CA ASP A 91 5.32 12.73 -17.00
C ASP A 91 5.19 12.71 -15.47
N LEU A 92 6.04 11.95 -14.75
CA LEU A 92 5.98 11.86 -13.29
C LEU A 92 6.08 13.21 -12.58
N TRP A 93 6.76 14.21 -13.17
CA TRP A 93 6.87 15.55 -12.59
C TRP A 93 5.52 16.26 -12.46
N GLN A 94 4.55 15.93 -13.33
CA GLN A 94 3.22 16.54 -13.32
C GLN A 94 2.49 16.21 -12.02
N LEU A 95 2.72 15.02 -11.45
CA LEU A 95 2.14 14.60 -10.17
C LEU A 95 2.49 15.56 -9.03
N GLY A 96 3.70 16.13 -9.06
CA GLY A 96 4.17 17.09 -8.06
C GLY A 96 3.51 18.48 -8.16
N GLN A 97 2.73 18.73 -9.22
CA GLN A 97 2.02 20.01 -9.43
C GLN A 97 0.54 19.95 -9.06
N LEU A 98 -0.01 18.75 -8.87
CA LEU A 98 -1.44 18.53 -8.62
C LEU A 98 -1.85 19.03 -7.23
N LYS A 99 -3.04 19.62 -7.16
CA LYS A 99 -3.70 20.11 -5.95
C LYS A 99 -5.12 19.57 -5.87
N ALA A 100 -5.66 19.50 -4.66
CA ALA A 100 -7.05 19.10 -4.44
C ALA A 100 -8.01 19.94 -5.29
N GLY A 101 -8.93 19.28 -5.99
CA GLY A 101 -9.88 19.90 -6.93
C GLY A 101 -9.37 20.07 -8.36
N ASP A 102 -8.07 19.85 -8.64
CA ASP A 102 -7.57 19.80 -10.01
C ASP A 102 -8.22 18.62 -10.76
N ARG A 103 -8.36 18.75 -12.08
CA ARG A 103 -8.87 17.68 -12.96
C ARG A 103 -7.77 17.17 -13.87
N VAL A 104 -7.61 15.86 -13.94
CA VAL A 104 -6.62 15.17 -14.77
C VAL A 104 -7.29 14.13 -15.68
N ARG A 105 -6.72 13.93 -16.86
CA ARG A 105 -7.14 12.87 -17.79
C ARG A 105 -5.91 12.11 -18.26
N PHE A 106 -6.00 10.79 -18.24
CA PHE A 106 -4.92 9.92 -18.72
C PHE A 106 -4.96 9.79 -20.23
N THR A 107 -3.80 9.79 -20.87
CA THR A 107 -3.66 9.56 -22.31
C THR A 107 -2.82 8.30 -22.53
N PRO A 108 -3.30 7.30 -23.29
CA PRO A 108 -2.50 6.13 -23.59
C PRO A 108 -1.37 6.46 -24.56
N VAL A 109 -0.23 5.83 -24.35
CA VAL A 109 1.00 6.02 -25.14
C VAL A 109 1.64 4.68 -25.45
N SER A 110 2.32 4.57 -26.59
CA SER A 110 3.12 3.38 -26.93
C SER A 110 4.49 3.45 -26.26
N VAL A 111 5.11 2.28 -26.03
CA VAL A 111 6.47 2.19 -25.45
C VAL A 111 7.49 2.92 -26.33
N GLU A 112 7.35 2.82 -27.65
CA GLU A 112 8.21 3.50 -28.61
C GLU A 112 8.10 5.02 -28.50
N ALA A 113 6.89 5.55 -28.31
CA ALA A 113 6.67 6.98 -28.12
C ALA A 113 7.29 7.47 -26.80
N CYS A 114 7.21 6.67 -25.74
CA CYS A 114 7.81 6.98 -24.43
C CYS A 114 9.34 7.12 -24.54
N HIS A 115 10.00 6.14 -25.16
CA HIS A 115 11.45 6.18 -25.36
C HIS A 115 11.88 7.39 -26.21
N ALA A 116 11.10 7.73 -27.24
CA ALA A 116 11.38 8.90 -28.09
C ALA A 116 11.25 10.23 -27.35
N GLU A 117 10.27 10.37 -26.44
CA GLU A 117 10.12 11.57 -25.60
C GLU A 117 11.22 11.68 -24.56
N ARG A 118 11.61 10.56 -23.94
CA ARG A 118 12.69 10.51 -22.96
C ARG A 118 14.04 10.92 -23.56
N CYS A 119 14.42 10.32 -24.70
CA CYS A 119 15.63 10.72 -25.42
C CYS A 119 15.62 12.22 -25.75
N ARG A 120 14.46 12.79 -26.12
CA ARG A 120 14.32 14.23 -26.37
C ARG A 120 14.49 15.06 -25.09
N SER A 121 13.90 14.65 -23.98
CA SER A 121 14.02 15.33 -22.68
C SER A 121 15.47 15.33 -22.16
N GLU A 122 16.17 14.20 -22.27
CA GLU A 122 17.59 14.07 -21.89
C GLU A 122 18.49 14.97 -22.76
N LEU A 123 18.28 14.98 -24.08
CA LEU A 123 18.99 15.88 -25.00
C LEU A 123 18.77 17.37 -24.68
N VAL A 124 17.55 17.75 -24.28
CA VAL A 124 17.26 19.14 -23.86
C VAL A 124 17.98 19.47 -22.55
N ARG A 125 18.05 18.52 -21.61
CA ARG A 125 18.75 18.70 -20.33
C ARG A 125 20.27 18.80 -20.50
N GLU A 126 20.86 18.00 -21.39
CA GLU A 126 22.29 18.07 -21.72
C GLU A 126 22.64 19.33 -22.53
N GLY A 127 21.78 19.73 -23.48
CA GLY A 127 21.96 20.95 -24.27
C GLY A 127 21.92 22.25 -23.45
N TYR A 128 21.35 22.21 -22.24
CA TYR A 128 21.34 23.33 -21.28
C TYR A 128 22.58 23.41 -20.39
N ILE A 129 23.57 22.51 -20.56
CA ILE A 129 24.86 22.56 -19.86
C ILE A 129 26.02 22.84 -20.84
N PRO A 130 26.14 24.06 -21.39
CA PRO A 130 27.44 24.62 -21.73
C PRO A 130 27.92 25.46 -20.53
N ASP A 131 28.97 24.99 -19.85
CA ASP A 131 29.70 25.67 -18.76
C ASP A 131 28.99 25.79 -17.39
N ALA A 132 28.94 24.69 -16.64
CA ALA A 132 28.70 24.74 -15.19
C ALA A 132 30.01 25.04 -14.43
N GLU A 133 30.60 26.21 -14.63
CA GLU A 133 31.54 26.81 -13.67
C GLU A 133 30.81 27.85 -12.79
N ASN A 134 30.81 27.60 -11.48
CA ASN A 134 30.43 28.50 -10.36
C ASN A 134 28.99 29.05 -10.29
N THR A 135 28.21 28.49 -9.35
CA THR A 135 26.83 28.87 -8.97
C THR A 135 26.69 30.17 -8.14
N SER A 136 27.62 31.12 -8.20
CA SER A 136 27.61 32.30 -7.30
C SER A 136 27.31 33.67 -7.94
N THR A 137 27.05 33.77 -9.24
CA THR A 137 26.88 35.09 -9.90
C THR A 137 25.68 35.25 -10.84
N VAL A 138 24.65 34.39 -10.74
CA VAL A 138 23.43 34.54 -11.57
C VAL A 138 22.43 35.52 -10.90
N PRO A 139 21.92 36.55 -11.61
CA PRO A 139 20.95 37.50 -11.05
C PRO A 139 19.62 36.83 -10.67
N PRO A 140 18.85 37.38 -9.70
CA PRO A 140 17.57 36.82 -9.27
C PRO A 140 16.53 36.70 -10.39
N SER A 141 16.66 37.49 -11.46
CA SER A 141 15.74 37.51 -12.61
C SER A 141 15.86 36.28 -13.52
N SER A 142 16.84 35.40 -13.30
CA SER A 142 17.07 34.20 -14.11
C SER A 142 16.67 32.89 -13.40
N ARG A 143 16.13 32.95 -12.17
CA ARG A 143 15.70 31.76 -11.40
C ARG A 143 14.22 31.38 -11.58
N THR A 144 13.49 32.09 -12.40
CA THR A 144 12.09 31.81 -12.71
C THR A 144 11.85 32.07 -14.18
N SER A 145 12.24 31.13 -15.04
CA SER A 145 11.56 30.99 -16.31
C SER A 145 10.15 30.46 -16.01
N PRO A 146 9.08 31.11 -16.48
CA PRO A 146 7.75 30.53 -16.37
C PRO A 146 7.77 29.21 -17.15
N LEU A 147 7.52 28.10 -16.45
CA LEU A 147 7.01 26.89 -17.09
C LEU A 147 5.86 27.33 -18.01
N PRO A 148 5.79 26.89 -19.28
CA PRO A 148 4.82 27.40 -20.21
C PRO A 148 3.40 27.21 -19.64
N GLN A 149 2.80 28.31 -19.16
CA GLN A 149 1.40 28.41 -18.77
C GLN A 149 0.51 28.49 -20.02
N GLY A 150 0.76 27.61 -20.99
CA GLY A 150 -0.19 27.27 -22.03
C GLY A 150 -0.96 26.06 -21.55
N ILE A 151 -2.26 26.00 -21.85
CA ILE A 151 -3.04 24.77 -21.80
C ILE A 151 -2.15 23.66 -22.38
N ALA A 152 -1.87 22.62 -21.60
CA ALA A 152 -1.06 21.48 -21.99
C ALA A 152 -1.79 20.65 -23.07
N ASN A 153 -2.07 21.27 -24.21
CA ASN A 153 -2.45 20.57 -25.41
C ASN A 153 -1.16 20.04 -26.04
N SER A 154 -0.97 18.72 -25.90
CA SER A 154 -0.23 17.87 -26.84
C SER A 154 1.11 18.45 -27.32
N ARG A 155 2.16 18.26 -26.54
CA ARG A 155 3.53 18.27 -27.09
C ARG A 155 4.17 16.93 -26.77
N GLY A 156 4.22 16.04 -27.77
CA GLY A 156 5.32 15.07 -27.89
C GLY A 156 4.98 13.59 -28.03
N SER A 157 3.94 13.09 -27.36
CA SER A 157 3.51 11.69 -27.47
C SER A 157 2.32 11.58 -28.43
N GLU A 158 2.47 10.88 -29.55
CA GLU A 158 1.35 10.56 -30.42
C GLU A 158 0.30 9.77 -29.60
N ALA A 159 -0.83 10.42 -29.30
CA ALA A 159 -1.93 9.76 -28.60
C ALA A 159 -2.43 8.61 -29.48
N VAL A 160 -2.32 7.39 -28.97
CA VAL A 160 -2.77 6.18 -29.67
C VAL A 160 -4.22 5.92 -29.30
N ARG A 161 -5.05 5.49 -30.25
CA ARG A 161 -6.42 5.06 -29.91
C ARG A 161 -6.33 3.79 -29.09
N ILE A 162 -7.22 3.64 -28.10
CA ILE A 162 -7.23 2.47 -27.21
C ILE A 162 -7.34 1.17 -28.02
N GLU A 163 -8.16 1.18 -29.08
CA GLU A 163 -8.37 0.05 -30.00
C GLU A 163 -7.09 -0.39 -30.75
N ASP A 164 -6.15 0.54 -30.94
CA ASP A 164 -4.89 0.31 -31.67
C ASP A 164 -3.72 -0.05 -30.74
N LEU A 165 -3.95 -0.07 -29.41
CA LEU A 165 -2.91 -0.41 -28.45
C LEU A 165 -2.59 -1.91 -28.49
N PRO A 166 -1.31 -2.29 -28.56
CA PRO A 166 -0.92 -3.69 -28.43
C PRO A 166 -1.23 -4.21 -27.03
N SER A 167 -1.35 -5.53 -26.91
CA SER A 167 -1.50 -6.20 -25.62
C SER A 167 -0.35 -5.81 -24.68
N PRO A 168 -0.62 -5.46 -23.40
CA PRO A 168 0.43 -5.23 -22.41
C PRO A 168 1.15 -6.53 -22.02
N VAL A 169 0.61 -7.70 -22.38
CA VAL A 169 1.31 -9.00 -22.26
C VAL A 169 2.22 -9.15 -23.47
N ILE A 170 3.53 -9.19 -23.20
CA ILE A 170 4.59 -9.20 -24.21
C ILE A 170 5.42 -10.49 -24.22
N LEU A 171 5.19 -11.38 -23.26
CA LEU A 171 5.70 -12.75 -23.23
C LEU A 171 4.68 -13.64 -22.52
N ASP A 172 4.43 -14.84 -23.05
CA ASP A 172 3.64 -15.89 -22.41
C ASP A 172 4.22 -17.24 -22.84
N ILE A 173 5.00 -17.85 -21.95
CA ILE A 173 5.73 -19.09 -22.21
C ILE A 173 5.42 -20.13 -21.13
N GLY A 174 5.63 -21.40 -21.45
CA GLY A 174 5.36 -22.51 -20.52
C GLY A 174 3.87 -22.76 -20.30
N GLN A 175 3.57 -23.66 -19.36
CA GLN A 175 2.21 -24.07 -18.98
C GLN A 175 2.17 -24.38 -17.47
N ASP A 176 0.98 -24.33 -16.88
CA ASP A 176 0.74 -24.69 -15.47
C ASP A 176 1.72 -24.00 -14.49
N ASP A 177 2.37 -24.76 -13.61
CA ASP A 177 3.35 -24.29 -12.61
C ASP A 177 4.67 -23.77 -13.22
N LYS A 178 4.81 -23.89 -14.55
CA LYS A 178 5.95 -23.40 -15.33
C LYS A 178 5.56 -22.25 -16.26
N ARG A 179 4.32 -21.80 -16.24
CA ARG A 179 3.89 -20.66 -17.05
C ARG A 179 4.55 -19.38 -16.53
N LEU A 180 5.10 -18.58 -17.42
CA LEU A 180 5.65 -17.25 -17.15
C LEU A 180 5.03 -16.24 -18.10
N VAL A 181 4.42 -15.21 -17.53
CA VAL A 181 3.81 -14.11 -18.28
C VAL A 181 4.58 -12.83 -17.98
N ALA A 182 5.05 -12.11 -19.00
CA ALA A 182 5.64 -10.79 -18.83
C ALA A 182 4.65 -9.70 -19.26
N ARG A 183 4.38 -8.76 -18.36
CA ARG A 183 3.52 -7.59 -18.57
C ARG A 183 4.33 -6.30 -18.48
N LEU A 184 4.01 -5.36 -19.36
CA LEU A 184 4.47 -3.97 -19.20
C LEU A 184 3.88 -3.37 -17.93
N SER A 185 4.72 -2.69 -17.15
CA SER A 185 4.35 -2.04 -15.88
C SER A 185 4.82 -0.58 -15.86
N GLY A 186 4.58 0.14 -16.95
CA GLY A 186 5.21 1.42 -17.26
C GLY A 186 6.29 1.28 -18.34
N ASP A 187 6.99 2.37 -18.64
CA ASP A 187 8.07 2.43 -19.62
C ASP A 187 9.40 1.88 -19.09
N THR A 188 9.58 1.83 -17.77
CA THR A 188 10.83 1.41 -17.10
C THR A 188 10.72 0.13 -16.28
N HIS A 189 9.56 -0.52 -16.26
CA HIS A 189 9.35 -1.72 -15.44
C HIS A 189 8.69 -2.86 -16.22
N LEU A 190 9.15 -4.08 -15.95
CA LEU A 190 8.62 -5.33 -16.48
C LEU A 190 8.11 -6.20 -15.31
N LEU A 191 6.83 -6.53 -15.30
CA LEU A 191 6.25 -7.43 -14.30
C LEU A 191 6.21 -8.86 -14.84
N LEU A 192 6.92 -9.77 -14.19
CA LEU A 192 6.90 -11.21 -14.48
C LEU A 192 5.92 -11.90 -13.53
N GLU A 193 4.95 -12.63 -14.06
CA GLU A 193 3.94 -13.38 -13.31
C GLU A 193 4.11 -14.88 -13.52
N ILE A 194 4.10 -15.64 -12.43
CA ILE A 194 4.47 -17.07 -12.42
C ILE A 194 3.26 -17.93 -12.09
N GLY A 195 2.96 -18.91 -12.95
CA GLY A 195 1.92 -19.91 -12.75
C GLY A 195 0.49 -19.37 -12.75
N ALA A 196 -0.42 -20.05 -12.04
CA ALA A 196 -1.80 -19.60 -11.84
C ALA A 196 -1.89 -18.47 -10.77
N PRO A 197 -2.95 -17.65 -10.76
CA PRO A 197 -3.17 -16.64 -9.71
C PRO A 197 -3.62 -17.29 -8.41
N GLU A 198 -2.71 -18.00 -7.75
CA GLU A 198 -2.93 -18.72 -6.48
C GLU A 198 -1.78 -18.51 -5.49
N LEU A 199 -2.05 -18.76 -4.19
CA LEU A 199 -1.01 -18.75 -3.17
C LEU A 199 -0.26 -20.09 -3.11
N ASP A 200 0.81 -20.19 -3.91
CA ASP A 200 1.71 -21.34 -3.94
C ASP A 200 3.16 -20.96 -3.58
N LEU A 201 3.67 -21.55 -2.49
CA LEU A 201 5.05 -21.33 -2.03
C LEU A 201 6.10 -21.92 -2.98
N VAL A 202 5.74 -22.95 -3.76
CA VAL A 202 6.61 -23.53 -4.79
C VAL A 202 6.85 -22.53 -5.91
N LEU A 203 5.78 -21.87 -6.38
CA LEU A 203 5.90 -20.79 -7.39
C LEU A 203 6.73 -19.63 -6.85
N ARG A 204 6.55 -19.25 -5.57
CA ARG A 204 7.38 -18.22 -4.94
C ARG A 204 8.86 -18.58 -4.91
N LEU A 205 9.20 -19.82 -4.57
CA LEU A 205 10.58 -20.31 -4.55
C LEU A 205 11.20 -20.26 -5.95
N ARG A 206 10.45 -20.61 -7.00
CA ARG A 206 10.89 -20.45 -8.40
C ARG A 206 11.12 -19.00 -8.78
N GLY A 207 10.21 -18.11 -8.39
CA GLY A 207 10.38 -16.66 -8.58
C GLY A 207 11.63 -16.12 -7.89
N HIS A 208 11.98 -16.66 -6.71
CA HIS A 208 13.24 -16.33 -6.06
C HIS A 208 14.46 -16.88 -6.79
N ALA A 209 14.39 -18.12 -7.28
CA ALA A 209 15.48 -18.70 -8.05
C ALA A 209 15.75 -17.87 -9.33
N LEU A 210 14.69 -17.40 -10.00
CA LEU A 210 14.81 -16.47 -11.14
C LEU A 210 15.44 -15.14 -10.73
N MET A 211 15.00 -14.56 -9.61
CA MET A 211 15.59 -13.32 -9.07
C MET A 211 17.10 -13.49 -8.84
N LEU A 212 17.52 -14.53 -8.12
CA LEU A 212 18.95 -14.81 -7.85
C LEU A 212 19.75 -15.04 -9.14
N ALA A 213 19.15 -15.71 -10.13
CA ALA A 213 19.79 -15.95 -11.43
C ALA A 213 20.03 -14.64 -12.20
N LEU A 214 19.06 -13.72 -12.18
CA LEU A 214 19.21 -12.39 -12.79
C LEU A 214 20.22 -11.51 -12.02
N GLU A 215 20.19 -11.52 -10.68
CA GLU A 215 21.19 -10.80 -9.86
C GLU A 215 22.61 -11.27 -10.16
N ALA A 216 22.82 -12.58 -10.30
CA ALA A 216 24.12 -13.17 -10.58
C ALA A 216 24.72 -12.73 -11.91
N LYS A 217 23.89 -12.31 -12.89
CA LYS A 217 24.37 -11.81 -14.19
C LYS A 217 24.88 -10.38 -14.15
N GLN A 218 24.51 -9.58 -13.14
CA GLN A 218 24.87 -8.16 -13.05
C GLN A 218 24.58 -7.40 -14.37
N LEU A 219 23.36 -7.54 -14.88
CA LEU A 219 22.96 -6.98 -16.17
C LEU A 219 23.07 -5.45 -16.16
N GLY A 220 23.89 -4.89 -17.06
CA GLY A 220 23.91 -3.45 -17.31
C GLY A 220 22.53 -2.97 -17.75
N GLY A 221 22.03 -1.90 -17.11
CA GLY A 221 20.69 -1.36 -17.34
C GLY A 221 19.60 -1.90 -16.40
N VAL A 222 19.82 -2.97 -15.62
CA VAL A 222 18.89 -3.33 -14.53
C VAL A 222 19.21 -2.49 -13.29
N ILE A 223 18.20 -1.81 -12.75
CA ILE A 223 18.32 -0.95 -11.57
C ILE A 223 18.08 -1.79 -10.30
N ASP A 224 16.94 -2.47 -10.24
CA ASP A 224 16.57 -3.32 -9.11
C ASP A 224 15.59 -4.43 -9.52
N LEU A 225 15.48 -5.43 -8.64
CA LEU A 225 14.58 -6.57 -8.75
C LEU A 225 13.74 -6.67 -7.49
N THR A 226 12.42 -6.60 -7.63
CA THR A 226 11.50 -6.64 -6.49
C THR A 226 10.60 -7.87 -6.60
N PRO A 227 10.67 -8.83 -5.66
CA PRO A 227 9.80 -10.00 -5.70
C PRO A 227 8.43 -9.72 -5.06
N GLY A 228 7.37 -10.19 -5.69
CA GLY A 228 6.03 -10.33 -5.12
C GLY A 228 5.75 -11.75 -4.63
N ILE A 229 4.48 -12.08 -4.38
CA ILE A 229 4.06 -13.42 -3.96
C ILE A 229 4.25 -14.45 -5.09
N ARG A 230 3.78 -14.11 -6.29
CA ARG A 230 3.87 -14.96 -7.49
C ARG A 230 4.41 -14.19 -8.69
N SER A 231 5.22 -13.18 -8.40
CA SER A 231 5.73 -12.26 -9.40
C SER A 231 7.12 -11.76 -9.08
N LEU A 232 7.80 -11.23 -10.09
CA LEU A 232 9.07 -10.54 -9.98
C LEU A 232 9.00 -9.31 -10.89
N GLN A 233 9.19 -8.12 -10.33
CA GLN A 233 9.29 -6.90 -11.11
C GLN A 233 10.76 -6.59 -11.38
N VAL A 234 11.06 -6.26 -12.64
CA VAL A 234 12.36 -5.79 -13.10
C VAL A 234 12.25 -4.30 -13.39
N HIS A 235 12.96 -3.47 -12.63
CA HIS A 235 13.12 -2.05 -12.90
C HIS A 235 14.42 -1.87 -13.70
N TYR A 236 14.33 -1.28 -14.89
CA TYR A 236 15.44 -1.21 -15.83
C TYR A 236 15.43 0.08 -16.66
N CYS A 237 16.57 0.42 -17.25
CA CYS A 237 16.75 1.50 -18.23
C CYS A 237 16.66 0.92 -19.65
N PRO A 238 15.55 1.14 -20.39
CA PRO A 238 15.37 0.59 -21.72
C PRO A 238 16.43 1.03 -22.75
N GLU A 239 17.10 2.16 -22.52
CA GLU A 239 18.15 2.71 -23.37
C GLU A 239 19.46 1.90 -23.25
N GLN A 240 19.72 1.33 -22.08
CA GLN A 240 20.90 0.51 -21.81
C GLN A 240 20.63 -0.97 -22.05
N LEU A 241 19.42 -1.43 -21.75
CA LEU A 241 18.99 -2.81 -21.94
C LEU A 241 17.66 -2.83 -22.71
N PRO A 242 17.70 -3.01 -24.04
CA PRO A 242 16.49 -3.08 -24.85
C PRO A 242 15.55 -4.19 -24.35
N LEU A 243 14.25 -3.89 -24.28
CA LEU A 243 13.22 -4.80 -23.77
C LEU A 243 13.31 -6.22 -24.36
N ARG A 244 13.52 -6.33 -25.67
CA ARG A 244 13.65 -7.64 -26.33
C ARG A 244 14.82 -8.46 -25.78
N GLN A 245 15.96 -7.82 -25.54
CA GLN A 245 17.12 -8.49 -24.96
C GLN A 245 16.84 -8.92 -23.51
N LEU A 246 16.15 -8.08 -22.72
CA LEU A 246 15.71 -8.45 -21.37
C LEU A 246 14.79 -9.68 -21.39
N LEU A 247 13.80 -9.71 -22.29
CA LEU A 247 12.88 -10.85 -22.44
C LEU A 247 13.62 -12.15 -22.81
N ASP A 248 14.57 -12.09 -23.75
CA ASP A 248 15.36 -13.25 -24.16
C ASP A 248 16.19 -13.81 -22.98
N ILE A 249 16.78 -12.93 -22.17
CA ILE A 249 17.52 -13.31 -20.95
C ILE A 249 16.57 -13.95 -19.93
N VAL A 250 15.42 -13.33 -19.66
CA VAL A 250 14.42 -13.84 -18.70
C VAL A 250 13.92 -15.21 -19.11
N ALA A 251 13.60 -15.41 -20.40
CA ALA A 251 13.16 -16.71 -20.92
C ALA A 251 14.23 -17.79 -20.73
N GLY A 252 15.50 -17.47 -21.04
CA GLY A 252 16.61 -18.40 -20.86
C GLY A 252 16.85 -18.80 -19.40
N GLU A 253 16.78 -17.85 -18.47
CA GLU A 253 16.92 -18.16 -17.03
C GLU A 253 15.70 -18.92 -16.49
N TRP A 254 14.50 -18.63 -16.99
CA TRP A 254 13.29 -19.33 -16.57
C TRP A 254 13.32 -20.82 -16.94
N ASP A 255 13.83 -21.16 -18.13
CA ASP A 255 14.01 -22.56 -18.54
C ASP A 255 14.94 -23.31 -17.57
N ALA A 256 16.04 -22.67 -17.14
CA ALA A 256 16.96 -23.24 -16.17
C ALA A 256 16.31 -23.44 -14.79
N VAL A 257 15.55 -22.44 -14.31
CA VAL A 257 14.78 -22.53 -13.05
C VAL A 257 13.77 -23.67 -13.11
N CYS A 258 13.07 -23.84 -14.24
CA CYS A 258 12.08 -24.89 -14.44
C CYS A 258 12.66 -26.31 -14.54
N ALA A 259 13.97 -26.43 -14.80
CA ALA A 259 14.69 -27.69 -14.84
C ALA A 259 15.25 -28.10 -13.46
N ALA A 260 15.39 -27.15 -12.52
CA ALA A 260 15.88 -27.41 -11.18
C ALA A 260 14.87 -28.22 -10.34
N LYS A 261 15.35 -29.25 -9.64
CA LYS A 261 14.51 -30.14 -8.81
C LYS A 261 14.63 -29.89 -7.30
N ASP A 262 15.79 -29.43 -6.85
CA ASP A 262 16.12 -29.32 -5.43
C ASP A 262 16.35 -27.86 -5.03
N LEU A 263 15.31 -27.02 -5.21
CA LEU A 263 15.38 -25.64 -4.74
C LEU A 263 15.41 -25.59 -3.22
N GLN A 264 16.47 -24.96 -2.70
CA GLN A 264 16.68 -24.73 -1.27
C GLN A 264 17.00 -23.26 -1.03
N VAL A 265 16.51 -22.72 0.08
CA VAL A 265 16.78 -21.35 0.48
C VAL A 265 17.17 -21.30 1.95
N ALA A 266 18.14 -20.44 2.28
CA ALA A 266 18.45 -20.13 3.66
C ALA A 266 17.21 -19.53 4.33
N SER A 267 16.91 -19.98 5.56
CA SER A 267 15.72 -19.56 6.29
C SER A 267 16.09 -19.37 7.75
N ARG A 268 15.69 -18.26 8.37
CA ARG A 268 15.85 -18.06 9.82
C ARG A 268 14.49 -18.19 10.49
N ILE A 269 14.41 -18.83 11.65
CA ILE A 269 13.21 -18.81 12.50
C ILE A 269 13.37 -17.68 13.50
N VAL A 270 12.59 -16.63 13.32
CA VAL A 270 12.64 -15.39 14.12
C VAL A 270 11.49 -15.39 15.11
N HIS A 271 11.81 -15.53 16.39
CA HIS A 271 10.81 -15.57 17.46
C HIS A 271 10.48 -14.16 17.94
N LEU A 272 9.28 -13.68 17.63
CA LEU A 272 8.85 -12.32 17.91
C LEU A 272 7.86 -12.25 19.10
N PRO A 273 8.04 -11.32 20.04
CA PRO A 273 7.04 -11.05 21.07
C PRO A 273 5.80 -10.41 20.45
N LEU A 274 4.61 -10.91 20.77
CA LEU A 274 3.35 -10.32 20.35
C LEU A 274 2.54 -9.90 21.58
N SER A 275 2.18 -8.61 21.64
CA SER A 275 1.09 -8.16 22.51
C SER A 275 -0.22 -8.37 21.77
N TRP A 276 -0.97 -9.38 22.19
CA TRP A 276 -2.31 -9.66 21.67
C TRP A 276 -3.26 -8.50 21.95
N ASP A 277 -4.07 -8.12 20.96
CA ASP A 277 -5.05 -7.01 21.09
C ASP A 277 -4.45 -5.73 21.71
N ASP A 278 -3.28 -5.31 21.20
CA ASP A 278 -2.51 -4.20 21.78
C ASP A 278 -3.31 -2.88 21.77
N PRO A 279 -3.23 -2.04 22.83
CA PRO A 279 -3.93 -0.76 22.91
C PRO A 279 -3.68 0.19 21.73
N ALA A 280 -2.51 0.15 21.11
CA ALA A 280 -2.21 0.97 19.94
C ALA A 280 -3.02 0.55 18.69
N CYS A 281 -3.31 -0.75 18.56
CA CYS A 281 -4.19 -1.25 17.50
C CYS A 281 -5.65 -0.85 17.76
N GLN A 282 -6.10 -0.93 19.01
CA GLN A 282 -7.45 -0.48 19.41
C GLN A 282 -7.66 1.01 19.11
N LEU A 283 -6.67 1.85 19.39
CA LEU A 283 -6.71 3.28 19.05
C LEU A 283 -6.82 3.51 17.53
N ALA A 284 -6.13 2.70 16.71
CA ALA A 284 -6.22 2.80 15.25
C ALA A 284 -7.62 2.40 14.74
N ILE A 285 -8.26 1.40 15.36
CA ILE A 285 -9.64 1.00 15.04
C ILE A 285 -10.63 2.12 15.43
N GLU A 286 -10.47 2.70 16.62
CA GLU A 286 -11.29 3.82 17.09
C GLU A 286 -11.19 5.02 16.12
N LYS A 287 -9.97 5.42 15.77
CA LYS A 287 -9.71 6.47 14.78
C LYS A 287 -10.46 6.22 13.47
N TYR A 288 -10.31 5.02 12.93
CA TYR A 288 -10.95 4.63 11.68
C TYR A 288 -12.47 4.69 11.77
N MET A 289 -13.08 4.23 12.86
CA MET A 289 -14.53 4.29 13.05
C MET A 289 -15.05 5.73 13.13
N THR A 290 -14.28 6.65 13.70
CA THR A 290 -14.70 8.06 13.83
C THR A 290 -14.54 8.86 12.54
N THR A 291 -13.45 8.66 11.81
CA THR A 291 -13.03 9.57 10.72
C THR A 291 -13.23 9.01 9.32
N VAL A 292 -13.36 7.68 9.20
CA VAL A 292 -13.38 7.01 7.89
C VAL A 292 -14.65 6.21 7.68
N ARG A 293 -14.93 5.20 8.52
CA ARG A 293 -16.10 4.33 8.34
C ARG A 293 -16.58 3.72 9.65
N LYS A 294 -17.66 4.29 10.19
CA LYS A 294 -18.28 3.89 11.46
C LYS A 294 -18.95 2.50 11.44
N ASP A 295 -19.42 2.06 10.28
CA ASP A 295 -20.29 0.88 10.09
C ASP A 295 -19.58 -0.30 9.41
N ALA A 296 -18.25 -0.26 9.40
CA ALA A 296 -17.44 -1.29 8.76
C ALA A 296 -17.68 -2.67 9.42
N PRO A 297 -17.92 -3.76 8.66
CA PRO A 297 -18.25 -5.08 9.22
C PRO A 297 -17.16 -5.68 10.12
N TRP A 298 -15.92 -5.22 9.97
CA TRP A 298 -14.77 -5.65 10.77
C TRP A 298 -14.53 -4.83 12.04
N CYS A 299 -15.36 -3.83 12.28
CA CYS A 299 -15.35 -2.99 13.48
C CYS A 299 -16.55 -3.34 14.37
N PRO A 300 -16.46 -3.15 15.71
CA PRO A 300 -15.35 -2.54 16.45
C PRO A 300 -14.20 -3.51 16.79
N SER A 301 -14.28 -4.78 16.41
CA SER A 301 -13.26 -5.79 16.73
C SER A 301 -12.81 -6.56 15.50
N ASN A 302 -11.57 -6.32 15.07
CA ASN A 302 -10.95 -7.09 14.00
C ASN A 302 -10.84 -8.57 14.38
N LEU A 303 -10.55 -8.88 15.64
CA LEU A 303 -10.42 -10.25 16.14
C LEU A 303 -11.74 -11.01 16.08
N GLU A 304 -12.85 -10.37 16.44
CA GLU A 304 -14.18 -10.96 16.26
C GLU A 304 -14.44 -11.22 14.78
N PHE A 305 -14.14 -10.26 13.92
CA PHE A 305 -14.32 -10.43 12.49
C PHE A 305 -13.51 -11.60 11.94
N ILE A 306 -12.24 -11.73 12.31
CA ILE A 306 -11.37 -12.86 11.92
C ILE A 306 -12.00 -14.19 12.37
N ARG A 307 -12.51 -14.26 13.60
CA ARG A 307 -13.22 -15.43 14.11
C ARG A 307 -14.44 -15.75 13.25
N ARG A 308 -15.29 -14.76 12.96
CA ARG A 308 -16.56 -14.92 12.26
C ARG A 308 -16.38 -15.33 10.80
N ILE A 309 -15.45 -14.70 10.08
CA ILE A 309 -15.21 -14.99 8.65
C ILE A 309 -14.55 -16.35 8.43
N ASN A 310 -13.85 -16.89 9.45
CA ASN A 310 -13.24 -18.22 9.40
C ASN A 310 -14.06 -19.30 10.13
N ASP A 311 -15.25 -18.97 10.65
CA ASP A 311 -16.12 -19.86 11.42
C ASP A 311 -15.41 -20.57 12.59
N LEU A 312 -14.60 -19.81 13.33
CA LEU A 312 -13.92 -20.31 14.52
C LEU A 312 -14.84 -20.23 15.75
N PRO A 313 -14.75 -21.20 16.69
CA PRO A 313 -15.70 -21.31 17.79
C PRO A 313 -15.59 -20.16 18.80
N ASN A 314 -14.40 -19.56 18.97
CA ASN A 314 -14.14 -18.49 19.92
C ASN A 314 -12.84 -17.73 19.55
N LEU A 315 -12.54 -16.65 20.29
CA LEU A 315 -11.33 -15.86 20.09
C LEU A 315 -10.05 -16.60 20.52
N ASP A 316 -10.14 -17.59 21.41
CA ASP A 316 -8.99 -18.37 21.86
C ASP A 316 -8.43 -19.22 20.70
N GLU A 317 -9.29 -19.76 19.83
CA GLU A 317 -8.84 -20.48 18.63
C GLU A 317 -8.20 -19.55 17.60
N VAL A 318 -8.64 -18.30 17.48
CA VAL A 318 -7.94 -17.29 16.66
C VAL A 318 -6.53 -17.07 17.22
N GLN A 319 -6.45 -16.86 18.53
CA GLN A 319 -5.19 -16.62 19.23
C GLN A 319 -4.23 -17.80 19.09
N ARG A 320 -4.73 -19.01 19.32
CA ARG A 320 -3.96 -20.25 19.18
C ARG A 320 -3.44 -20.42 17.77
N THR A 321 -4.29 -20.25 16.75
CA THR A 321 -3.87 -20.37 15.34
C THR A 321 -2.74 -19.39 15.01
N VAL A 322 -2.80 -18.16 15.55
CA VAL A 322 -1.74 -17.15 15.34
C VAL A 322 -0.43 -17.53 16.01
N TYR A 323 -0.46 -18.10 17.22
CA TYR A 323 0.75 -18.50 17.93
C TYR A 323 1.35 -19.83 17.46
N ASP A 324 0.53 -20.76 16.98
CA ASP A 324 0.96 -22.08 16.48
C ASP A 324 1.51 -22.01 15.03
N ALA A 325 1.28 -20.89 14.34
CA ALA A 325 1.73 -20.68 12.96
C ALA A 325 3.24 -20.38 12.83
N SER A 326 3.83 -20.93 11.77
CA SER A 326 5.15 -20.55 11.27
C SER A 326 4.95 -19.74 9.98
N TYR A 327 5.06 -18.42 10.05
CA TYR A 327 4.77 -17.52 8.94
C TYR A 327 6.01 -17.33 8.07
N LEU A 328 5.99 -17.87 6.85
CA LEU A 328 7.07 -17.70 5.88
C LEU A 328 6.99 -16.32 5.25
N VAL A 329 8.06 -15.53 5.37
CA VAL A 329 8.21 -14.20 4.75
C VAL A 329 8.39 -14.36 3.24
N MET A 330 7.39 -13.93 2.49
CA MET A 330 7.33 -14.04 1.03
C MET A 330 7.91 -12.82 0.34
N GLY A 331 7.76 -11.65 0.94
CA GLY A 331 8.24 -10.37 0.41
C GLY A 331 8.46 -9.37 1.53
N LEU A 332 9.07 -8.23 1.19
CA LEU A 332 9.34 -7.13 2.10
C LEU A 332 8.81 -5.83 1.49
N GLY A 333 8.39 -4.90 2.33
CA GLY A 333 7.79 -3.63 1.92
C GLY A 333 6.26 -3.67 1.79
N ASP A 334 5.56 -4.52 2.56
CA ASP A 334 4.08 -4.57 2.67
C ASP A 334 3.58 -4.12 4.07
N VAL A 335 3.48 -2.82 4.36
CA VAL A 335 3.94 -1.71 3.52
C VAL A 335 5.09 -0.94 4.18
N TYR A 336 6.07 -0.56 3.36
CA TYR A 336 7.27 0.23 3.72
C TYR A 336 8.29 -0.48 4.62
N LEU A 337 9.51 0.06 4.64
CA LEU A 337 10.57 -0.18 5.63
C LEU A 337 10.69 -1.64 6.15
N GLY A 338 10.82 -2.60 5.23
CA GLY A 338 11.05 -3.99 5.59
C GLY A 338 9.85 -4.70 6.26
N ALA A 339 8.65 -4.11 6.19
CA ALA A 339 7.41 -4.77 6.59
C ALA A 339 7.23 -6.08 5.79
N PRO A 340 7.09 -7.24 6.43
CA PRO A 340 6.95 -8.50 5.71
C PRO A 340 5.54 -8.63 5.14
N VAL A 341 5.44 -9.25 3.97
CA VAL A 341 4.25 -10.03 3.62
C VAL A 341 4.59 -11.50 3.87
N ALA A 342 3.83 -12.16 4.73
CA ALA A 342 4.11 -13.52 5.15
C ALA A 342 2.84 -14.37 5.16
N THR A 343 2.98 -15.69 5.03
CA THR A 343 1.85 -16.61 5.16
C THR A 343 2.26 -17.88 5.90
N PRO A 344 1.37 -18.51 6.68
CA PRO A 344 1.68 -19.79 7.32
C PRO A 344 2.14 -20.87 6.34
N LEU A 345 3.21 -21.57 6.72
CA LEU A 345 3.69 -22.77 6.03
C LEU A 345 2.61 -23.87 5.99
N ASP A 346 1.94 -24.12 7.11
CA ASP A 346 0.80 -25.02 7.15
C ASP A 346 -0.45 -24.31 6.61
N PRO A 347 -1.05 -24.76 5.49
CA PRO A 347 -2.26 -24.14 4.95
C PRO A 347 -3.43 -24.12 5.93
N ARG A 348 -3.45 -25.01 6.93
CA ARG A 348 -4.50 -25.06 7.98
C ARG A 348 -4.40 -23.92 8.98
N HIS A 349 -3.30 -23.15 8.98
CA HIS A 349 -3.14 -21.97 9.83
C HIS A 349 -3.40 -20.65 9.10
N ARG A 350 -3.72 -20.69 7.79
CA ARG A 350 -4.00 -19.50 6.98
C ARG A 350 -5.38 -18.95 7.31
N LEU A 351 -5.48 -18.08 8.31
CA LEU A 351 -6.71 -17.32 8.55
C LEU A 351 -6.94 -16.35 7.37
N VAL A 352 -8.05 -16.47 6.68
CA VAL A 352 -8.39 -15.61 5.53
C VAL A 352 -9.29 -14.48 6.00
N THR A 353 -8.95 -13.25 5.62
CA THR A 353 -9.72 -12.04 5.93
C THR A 353 -9.89 -11.17 4.69
N THR A 354 -10.61 -10.06 4.80
CA THR A 354 -10.49 -8.97 3.81
C THR A 354 -9.56 -7.87 4.29
N LYS A 355 -8.97 -7.14 3.34
CA LYS A 355 -8.39 -5.83 3.58
C LYS A 355 -9.53 -4.81 3.85
N TYR A 356 -9.23 -3.75 4.59
CA TYR A 356 -10.13 -2.64 4.88
C TYR A 356 -10.60 -1.96 3.59
N ASN A 357 -11.85 -1.47 3.59
CA ASN A 357 -12.42 -0.67 2.50
C ASN A 357 -13.19 0.56 3.06
N PRO A 358 -12.64 1.79 2.90
CA PRO A 358 -11.28 2.10 2.42
C PRO A 358 -10.21 1.75 3.48
N ALA A 359 -8.93 1.76 3.10
CA ALA A 359 -7.83 1.51 4.03
C ALA A 359 -7.74 2.58 5.14
N ARG A 360 -7.16 2.24 6.29
CA ARG A 360 -6.89 3.21 7.36
C ARG A 360 -5.86 4.23 6.90
N THR A 361 -6.04 5.46 7.37
CA THR A 361 -5.08 6.56 7.22
C THR A 361 -3.92 6.46 8.21
N TRP A 362 -4.15 5.89 9.39
CA TRP A 362 -3.14 5.70 10.43
C TRP A 362 -3.16 4.29 11.03
N THR A 363 -1.97 3.75 11.25
CA THR A 363 -1.64 2.46 11.87
C THR A 363 -0.38 2.68 12.69
N ALA A 364 -0.37 2.18 13.92
CA ALA A 364 0.80 2.27 14.79
C ALA A 364 1.96 1.40 14.25
N GLU A 365 3.18 1.85 14.49
CA GLU A 365 4.38 1.13 14.09
C GLU A 365 4.42 -0.27 14.71
N ASN A 366 4.73 -1.26 13.87
CA ASN A 366 4.82 -2.70 14.15
C ASN A 366 3.56 -3.33 14.71
N SER A 367 2.40 -2.72 14.46
CA SER A 367 1.14 -3.45 14.48
C SER A 367 1.26 -4.68 13.58
N VAL A 368 0.61 -5.76 13.98
CA VAL A 368 0.54 -7.02 13.24
C VAL A 368 -0.88 -7.19 12.75
N GLY A 369 -1.05 -7.48 11.46
CA GLY A 369 -2.36 -7.67 10.88
C GLY A 369 -2.44 -8.79 9.86
N ILE A 370 -3.66 -9.23 9.55
CA ILE A 370 -3.99 -10.25 8.55
C ILE A 370 -4.89 -9.65 7.48
N GLY A 371 -4.55 -9.83 6.20
CA GLY A 371 -5.28 -9.32 5.03
C GLY A 371 -5.24 -10.35 3.91
N GLY A 372 -6.39 -10.86 3.48
CA GLY A 372 -6.39 -12.10 2.68
C GLY A 372 -5.83 -13.26 3.50
N ALA A 373 -5.06 -14.15 2.89
CA ALA A 373 -4.30 -15.20 3.55
C ALA A 373 -2.91 -14.76 4.07
N TYR A 374 -2.65 -13.45 4.13
CA TYR A 374 -1.35 -12.88 4.45
C TYR A 374 -1.32 -12.20 5.81
N MET A 375 -0.15 -12.24 6.45
CA MET A 375 0.19 -11.51 7.66
C MET A 375 1.25 -10.46 7.34
N CYS A 376 1.09 -9.27 7.91
CA CYS A 376 2.10 -8.21 7.84
C CYS A 376 2.47 -7.65 9.22
N VAL A 377 3.65 -7.04 9.29
CA VAL A 377 4.11 -6.24 10.43
C VAL A 377 4.49 -4.85 9.93
N TYR A 378 3.71 -3.82 10.30
CA TYR A 378 3.92 -2.46 9.77
C TYR A 378 5.30 -1.92 10.17
N GLY A 379 6.15 -1.59 9.19
CA GLY A 379 7.54 -1.18 9.43
C GLY A 379 7.69 0.23 10.03
N MET A 380 6.65 1.05 9.88
CA MET A 380 6.55 2.43 10.37
C MET A 380 5.10 2.78 10.69
N GLU A 381 4.87 3.91 11.34
CA GLU A 381 3.53 4.50 11.40
C GLU A 381 3.09 4.96 10.01
N GLY A 382 1.82 4.71 9.65
CA GLY A 382 1.32 5.08 8.33
C GLY A 382 -0.03 4.44 7.97
N PRO A 383 -0.47 4.53 6.71
CA PRO A 383 -1.72 3.91 6.26
C PRO A 383 -1.62 2.38 6.28
N GLY A 384 -2.76 1.69 6.40
CA GLY A 384 -2.79 0.23 6.46
C GLY A 384 -4.16 -0.38 6.22
N GLY A 385 -4.17 -1.54 5.55
CA GLY A 385 -5.40 -2.23 5.15
C GLY A 385 -5.70 -3.53 5.91
N TYR A 386 -4.75 -4.08 6.68
CA TYR A 386 -4.91 -5.43 7.25
C TYR A 386 -5.68 -5.40 8.58
N GLN A 387 -6.38 -6.47 8.91
CA GLN A 387 -7.13 -6.66 10.16
C GLN A 387 -6.17 -6.91 11.32
N PHE A 388 -6.24 -6.13 12.41
CA PHE A 388 -5.26 -6.27 13.49
C PHE A 388 -5.42 -7.54 14.32
N VAL A 389 -4.28 -8.10 14.74
CA VAL A 389 -4.21 -9.15 15.76
C VAL A 389 -3.45 -8.71 17.02
N GLY A 390 -2.50 -7.78 16.88
CA GLY A 390 -1.67 -7.33 18.00
C GLY A 390 -0.55 -6.39 17.55
N ARG A 391 0.48 -6.25 18.37
CA ARG A 391 1.68 -5.45 18.05
C ARG A 391 2.95 -6.18 18.48
N THR A 392 4.04 -5.95 17.76
CA THR A 392 5.35 -6.56 18.04
C THR A 392 6.46 -5.49 18.15
N LEU A 393 7.72 -5.94 18.14
CA LEU A 393 8.91 -5.10 18.21
C LEU A 393 9.30 -4.51 16.84
N GLN A 394 10.36 -3.70 16.84
CA GLN A 394 10.84 -2.94 15.69
C GLN A 394 11.31 -3.82 14.51
N MET A 395 10.73 -3.62 13.33
CA MET A 395 11.16 -4.28 12.08
C MET A 395 12.27 -3.53 11.33
N TRP A 396 12.38 -2.21 11.52
CA TRP A 396 13.32 -1.35 10.81
C TRP A 396 14.16 -0.50 11.76
N ASN A 397 15.49 -0.60 11.68
CA ASN A 397 16.43 0.17 12.47
C ASN A 397 17.38 0.99 11.58
N ARG A 398 17.12 2.30 11.49
CA ARG A 398 17.87 3.21 10.62
C ARG A 398 19.28 3.53 11.10
N TYR A 399 19.47 3.68 12.42
CA TYR A 399 20.64 4.39 12.96
C TYR A 399 21.59 3.49 13.74
N ARG A 400 21.13 2.35 14.24
CA ARG A 400 21.90 1.51 15.16
C ARG A 400 22.18 0.16 14.55
N ASN A 401 23.42 -0.29 14.69
CA ASN A 401 23.82 -1.63 14.33
C ASN A 401 23.53 -2.59 15.49
N VAL A 402 22.30 -3.09 15.54
CA VAL A 402 21.87 -4.13 16.50
C VAL A 402 22.14 -5.50 15.88
N ALA A 403 22.72 -6.43 16.65
CA ALA A 403 23.19 -7.72 16.14
C ALA A 403 22.13 -8.51 15.34
N ALA A 404 20.87 -8.50 15.81
CA ALA A 404 19.75 -9.17 15.15
C ALA A 404 19.48 -8.72 13.70
N PHE A 405 19.92 -7.51 13.33
CA PHE A 405 19.74 -6.94 12.00
C PHE A 405 20.86 -7.31 11.01
N GLU A 406 21.97 -7.88 11.49
CA GLU A 406 23.10 -8.33 10.67
C GLU A 406 23.63 -7.24 9.71
N GLY A 407 23.74 -6.00 10.20
CA GLY A 407 24.24 -4.86 9.42
C GLY A 407 23.28 -4.31 8.37
N LYS A 408 22.03 -4.80 8.29
CA LYS A 408 20.97 -4.22 7.46
C LYS A 408 20.05 -3.32 8.28
N PRO A 409 19.32 -2.38 7.67
CA PRO A 409 18.32 -1.62 8.42
C PRO A 409 16.99 -2.38 8.59
N TRP A 410 16.72 -3.43 7.83
CA TRP A 410 15.52 -4.27 7.98
C TRP A 410 15.84 -5.57 8.74
N LEU A 411 14.95 -6.01 9.63
CA LEU A 411 15.18 -7.18 10.49
C LEU A 411 15.06 -8.50 9.73
N LEU A 412 14.02 -8.65 8.90
CA LEU A 412 13.64 -9.91 8.26
C LEU A 412 14.31 -10.11 6.89
N ARG A 413 14.32 -11.32 6.38
CA ARG A 413 14.79 -11.68 5.02
C ARG A 413 13.70 -12.46 4.30
N PHE A 414 13.82 -12.58 2.98
CA PHE A 414 12.99 -13.52 2.25
C PHE A 414 13.18 -14.93 2.82
N PHE A 415 12.08 -15.64 3.00
CA PHE A 415 12.01 -17.00 3.54
C PHE A 415 12.39 -17.14 5.02
N ASP A 416 12.54 -16.05 5.77
CA ASP A 416 12.46 -16.14 7.23
C ASP A 416 11.10 -16.70 7.66
N GLN A 417 11.06 -17.38 8.80
CA GLN A 417 9.87 -17.88 9.44
C GLN A 417 9.63 -17.09 10.72
N ILE A 418 8.55 -16.32 10.78
CA ILE A 418 8.14 -15.62 11.98
C ILE A 418 7.34 -16.60 12.85
N ARG A 419 7.71 -16.69 14.12
CA ARG A 419 6.92 -17.37 15.15
C ARG A 419 6.66 -16.41 16.29
N PHE A 420 5.40 -16.27 16.68
CA PHE A 420 5.04 -15.36 17.76
C PHE A 420 5.06 -16.07 19.11
N TYR A 421 5.39 -15.33 20.17
CA TYR A 421 5.15 -15.75 21.54
C TYR A 421 4.47 -14.64 22.35
N PRO A 422 3.60 -14.99 23.30
CA PRO A 422 2.77 -14.00 23.98
C PRO A 422 3.58 -13.13 24.96
N VAL A 423 3.31 -11.83 24.95
CA VAL A 423 3.75 -10.87 25.98
C VAL A 423 2.60 -9.91 26.32
N SER A 424 2.64 -9.29 27.50
CA SER A 424 1.71 -8.20 27.81
C SER A 424 2.13 -6.90 27.11
N ALA A 425 1.19 -5.98 26.89
CA ALA A 425 1.46 -4.64 26.34
C ALA A 425 2.56 -3.90 27.12
N ASN A 426 2.53 -3.94 28.45
CA ASN A 426 3.56 -3.32 29.30
C ASN A 426 4.96 -3.95 29.11
N LYS A 427 5.02 -5.28 28.92
CA LYS A 427 6.28 -5.97 28.64
C LYS A 427 6.78 -5.61 27.23
N LEU A 428 5.88 -5.55 26.25
CA LEU A 428 6.22 -5.15 24.89
C LEU A 428 6.80 -3.73 24.85
N LEU A 429 6.24 -2.77 25.58
CA LEU A 429 6.78 -1.41 25.65
C LEU A 429 8.24 -1.37 26.15
N ARG A 430 8.58 -2.23 27.13
CA ARG A 430 9.97 -2.36 27.61
C ARG A 430 10.87 -2.95 26.53
N ILE A 431 10.42 -4.01 25.85
CA ILE A 431 11.17 -4.63 24.74
C ILE A 431 11.39 -3.60 23.63
N ARG A 432 10.36 -2.85 23.22
CA ARG A 432 10.44 -1.82 22.18
C ARG A 432 11.39 -0.68 22.54
N ARG A 433 11.54 -0.35 23.82
CA ARG A 433 12.55 0.62 24.30
C ARG A 433 13.97 0.05 24.22
N ASP A 434 14.15 -1.23 24.57
CA ASP A 434 15.46 -1.83 24.80
C ASP A 434 16.07 -2.47 23.55
N PHE A 435 15.26 -3.08 22.67
CA PHE A 435 15.72 -3.74 21.44
C PHE A 435 16.44 -2.83 20.44
N PRO A 436 15.94 -1.63 20.08
CA PRO A 436 16.66 -0.71 19.19
C PRO A 436 18.05 -0.33 19.72
N LEU A 437 18.25 -0.42 21.05
CA LEU A 437 19.47 -0.07 21.75
C LEU A 437 20.43 -1.25 21.93
N GLY A 438 20.08 -2.45 21.43
CA GLY A 438 20.85 -3.67 21.65
C GLY A 438 20.79 -4.20 23.09
N ARG A 439 19.73 -3.86 23.85
CA ARG A 439 19.53 -4.28 25.25
C ARG A 439 18.49 -5.38 25.40
N PHE A 440 18.12 -6.02 24.29
CA PHE A 440 17.20 -7.15 24.24
C PHE A 440 17.69 -8.10 23.15
N ASP A 441 17.98 -9.34 23.52
CA ASP A 441 18.44 -10.37 22.59
C ASP A 441 17.24 -11.06 21.96
N LEU A 442 17.20 -11.08 20.63
CA LEU A 442 16.16 -11.76 19.86
C LEU A 442 16.58 -13.20 19.57
N ASN A 443 15.70 -14.16 19.84
CA ASN A 443 15.96 -15.55 19.47
C ASN A 443 15.78 -15.74 17.96
N ILE A 444 16.87 -16.09 17.27
CA ILE A 444 16.91 -16.36 15.84
C ILE A 444 17.63 -17.70 15.63
N GLU A 445 16.92 -18.67 15.05
CA GLU A 445 17.48 -19.98 14.70
C GLU A 445 17.78 -20.04 13.21
N HIS A 446 18.92 -20.60 12.82
CA HIS A 446 19.26 -20.77 11.41
C HIS A 446 18.80 -22.14 10.91
N SER A 447 18.19 -22.16 9.73
CA SER A 447 17.61 -23.34 9.10
C SER A 447 17.74 -23.26 7.57
N THR A 448 17.18 -24.23 6.87
CA THR A 448 17.08 -24.28 5.42
C THR A 448 15.68 -24.75 5.06
N LEU A 449 15.01 -24.02 4.18
CA LEU A 449 13.73 -24.43 3.62
C LEU A 449 14.01 -25.20 2.33
N ASN A 450 13.56 -26.46 2.28
CA ASN A 450 13.68 -27.32 1.11
C ASN A 450 12.31 -27.50 0.44
N MET A 451 12.26 -27.26 -0.86
CA MET A 451 11.04 -27.37 -1.66
C MET A 451 10.43 -28.78 -1.64
N ALA A 452 11.27 -29.82 -1.76
CA ALA A 452 10.83 -31.21 -1.80
C ALA A 452 10.22 -31.65 -0.46
N ASP A 453 10.82 -31.24 0.66
CA ASP A 453 10.28 -31.52 2.00
C ASP A 453 8.90 -30.87 2.20
N TYR A 454 8.74 -29.63 1.72
CA TYR A 454 7.46 -28.93 1.78
C TYR A 454 6.39 -29.60 0.89
N GLN A 455 6.73 -30.00 -0.32
CA GLN A 455 5.83 -30.74 -1.21
C GLN A 455 5.41 -32.10 -0.62
N ALA A 456 6.35 -32.80 0.02
CA ALA A 456 6.07 -34.06 0.72
C ALA A 456 5.14 -33.84 1.92
N PHE A 457 5.30 -32.74 2.66
CA PHE A 457 4.38 -32.32 3.72
C PHE A 457 2.96 -32.07 3.16
N LEU A 458 2.82 -31.29 2.09
CA LEU A 458 1.53 -31.01 1.47
C LEU A 458 0.82 -32.29 1.00
N THR A 459 1.58 -33.22 0.42
CA THR A 459 1.05 -34.51 -0.05
C THR A 459 0.56 -35.36 1.13
N ARG A 460 1.33 -35.42 2.22
CA ARG A 460 0.98 -36.19 3.42
C ARG A 460 -0.27 -35.65 4.12
N GLU A 461 -0.39 -34.32 4.20
CA GLU A 461 -1.49 -33.65 4.91
C GLU A 461 -2.67 -33.26 3.98
N ALA A 462 -2.67 -33.72 2.72
CA ALA A 462 -3.57 -33.24 1.67
C ALA A 462 -5.06 -33.33 2.03
N GLU A 463 -5.47 -34.41 2.70
CA GLU A 463 -6.86 -34.60 3.14
C GLU A 463 -7.28 -33.55 4.18
N GLY A 464 -6.44 -33.34 5.20
CA GLY A 464 -6.71 -32.35 6.26
C GLY A 464 -6.66 -30.91 5.74
N ILE A 465 -5.73 -30.60 4.83
CA ILE A 465 -5.64 -29.30 4.16
C ILE A 465 -6.90 -29.04 3.32
N THR A 466 -7.34 -30.03 2.54
CA THR A 466 -8.55 -29.92 1.71
C THR A 466 -9.80 -29.71 2.56
N ALA A 467 -9.95 -30.47 3.65
CA ALA A 467 -11.07 -30.33 4.57
C ALA A 467 -11.12 -28.94 5.22
N PHE A 468 -9.97 -28.44 5.70
CA PHE A 468 -9.86 -27.10 6.28
C PHE A 468 -10.23 -26.01 5.27
N ARG A 469 -9.69 -26.08 4.06
CA ARG A 469 -9.99 -25.11 2.98
C ARG A 469 -11.47 -25.10 2.61
N ALA A 470 -12.10 -26.27 2.55
CA ALA A 470 -13.53 -26.36 2.25
C ALA A 470 -14.39 -25.70 3.35
N GLN A 471 -14.07 -25.93 4.62
CA GLN A 471 -14.74 -25.28 5.75
C GLN A 471 -14.56 -23.75 5.70
N GLN A 472 -13.32 -23.29 5.51
CA GLN A 472 -13.01 -21.87 5.43
C GLN A 472 -13.73 -21.18 4.26
N GLN A 473 -13.74 -21.80 3.08
CA GLN A 473 -14.44 -21.24 1.91
C GLN A 473 -15.95 -21.11 2.16
N SER A 474 -16.55 -22.10 2.84
CA SER A 474 -17.96 -22.06 3.24
C SER A 474 -18.21 -20.90 4.20
N ALA A 475 -17.37 -20.73 5.23
CA ALA A 475 -17.45 -19.64 6.20
C ALA A 475 -17.33 -18.25 5.53
N PHE A 476 -16.37 -18.12 4.63
CA PHE A 476 -16.12 -16.91 3.85
C PHE A 476 -17.32 -16.54 2.98
N ASN A 477 -17.90 -17.51 2.27
CA ASN A 477 -19.09 -17.31 1.45
C ASN A 477 -20.29 -16.88 2.31
N ALA A 478 -20.49 -17.50 3.47
CA ALA A 478 -21.57 -17.15 4.39
C ALA A 478 -21.41 -15.72 4.95
N GLU A 479 -20.19 -15.29 5.27
CA GLU A 479 -19.93 -13.91 5.68
C GLU A 479 -20.23 -12.91 4.56
N ARG A 480 -19.83 -13.22 3.33
CA ARG A 480 -20.13 -12.38 2.15
C ARG A 480 -21.64 -12.23 1.95
N GLU A 481 -22.39 -13.33 2.02
CA GLU A 481 -23.86 -13.30 1.90
C GLU A 481 -24.52 -12.46 3.01
N ARG A 482 -24.01 -12.53 4.24
CA ARG A 482 -24.48 -11.67 5.34
C ARG A 482 -24.28 -10.19 5.03
N TRP A 483 -23.15 -9.80 4.43
CA TRP A 483 -22.89 -8.41 4.08
C TRP A 483 -23.83 -7.91 2.99
N ILE A 484 -24.11 -8.74 1.99
CA ILE A 484 -25.09 -8.43 0.93
C ILE A 484 -26.48 -8.24 1.56
N ALA A 485 -26.91 -9.16 2.41
CA ALA A 485 -28.21 -9.09 3.07
C ALA A 485 -28.38 -7.85 3.95
N ASN A 486 -27.29 -7.37 4.56
CA ASN A 486 -27.29 -6.20 5.44
C ASN A 486 -26.99 -4.87 4.72
N GLY A 487 -26.80 -4.89 3.39
CA GLY A 487 -26.45 -3.69 2.61
C GLY A 487 -25.05 -3.14 2.90
N GLN A 488 -24.14 -3.96 3.44
CA GLN A 488 -22.76 -3.57 3.79
C GLN A 488 -21.75 -3.89 2.69
N ALA A 489 -22.17 -4.60 1.63
CA ALA A 489 -21.35 -4.98 0.49
C ALA A 489 -20.90 -3.76 -0.33
N ASP A 490 -21.81 -2.81 -0.55
CA ASP A 490 -21.53 -1.58 -1.29
C ASP A 490 -21.29 -0.43 -0.31
N PHE A 491 -20.01 -0.13 -0.04
CA PHE A 491 -19.67 1.11 0.65
C PHE A 491 -19.66 2.26 -0.36
N GLN A 492 -20.38 3.33 -0.04
CA GLN A 492 -20.18 4.64 -0.66
C GLN A 492 -19.61 5.54 0.42
N SER A 493 -18.40 6.04 0.19
CA SER A 493 -17.87 7.11 1.01
C SER A 493 -18.73 8.34 0.78
N ASP A 494 -19.52 8.72 1.80
CA ASP A 494 -20.08 10.07 1.95
C ASP A 494 -18.97 11.09 2.23
N GLU A 495 -17.80 10.97 1.58
CA GLU A 495 -16.81 12.06 1.45
C GLU A 495 -17.38 13.11 0.49
N GLY A 496 -18.60 13.55 0.82
CA GLY A 496 -19.32 14.61 0.17
C GLY A 496 -18.64 15.93 0.52
N VAL A 497 -18.51 16.76 -0.52
CA VAL A 497 -18.21 18.17 -0.44
C VAL A 497 -18.84 18.75 0.83
N ALA A 498 -18.00 19.31 1.72
CA ALA A 498 -18.48 19.93 2.95
C ALA A 498 -19.64 20.88 2.61
N PRO A 499 -20.82 20.74 3.26
CA PRO A 499 -22.00 21.49 2.89
C PRO A 499 -21.67 22.98 2.92
N ASN A 500 -22.04 23.68 1.83
CA ASN A 500 -21.79 25.09 1.68
C ASN A 500 -22.71 25.85 2.64
N THR A 501 -22.24 25.99 3.88
CA THR A 501 -23.00 26.62 4.96
C THR A 501 -22.71 28.12 4.88
N GLU A 502 -23.76 28.95 4.80
CA GLU A 502 -23.60 30.40 4.88
C GLU A 502 -22.96 30.76 6.23
N GLU A 503 -21.79 31.39 6.19
CA GLU A 503 -21.12 31.83 7.40
C GLU A 503 -21.74 33.15 7.86
N LEU A 504 -22.41 33.12 9.02
CA LEU A 504 -22.87 34.35 9.66
C LEU A 504 -21.68 35.28 9.95
N PRO A 505 -21.85 36.60 9.72
CA PRO A 505 -20.85 37.59 10.08
C PRO A 505 -20.45 37.50 11.56
N LEU A 506 -19.16 37.67 11.84
CA LEU A 506 -18.68 37.79 13.22
C LEU A 506 -19.21 39.08 13.86
N GLN A 507 -19.61 39.00 15.12
CA GLN A 507 -19.96 40.16 15.94
C GLN A 507 -18.69 40.86 16.44
N THR A 508 -18.83 42.13 16.87
CA THR A 508 -17.72 42.88 17.45
C THR A 508 -17.11 42.14 18.65
N GLY A 509 -15.79 41.96 18.66
CA GLY A 509 -15.07 41.22 19.70
C GLY A 509 -14.99 39.71 19.47
N GLN A 510 -15.63 39.18 18.43
CA GLN A 510 -15.46 37.79 18.02
C GLN A 510 -14.28 37.61 17.06
N GLN A 511 -13.53 36.54 17.24
CA GLN A 511 -12.48 36.07 16.36
C GLN A 511 -12.85 34.68 15.82
N GLY A 512 -12.96 34.57 14.50
CA GLY A 512 -13.12 33.29 13.83
C GLY A 512 -11.80 32.54 13.76
N VAL A 513 -11.85 31.22 13.95
CA VAL A 513 -10.77 30.30 13.64
C VAL A 513 -11.22 29.44 12.47
N ASP A 514 -10.55 29.61 11.34
CA ASP A 514 -10.90 28.98 10.07
C ASP A 514 -9.91 27.85 9.75
N SER A 515 -10.40 26.79 9.10
CA SER A 515 -9.52 25.73 8.62
C SER A 515 -8.70 26.23 7.44
N HIS A 516 -7.39 26.01 7.46
CA HIS A 516 -6.51 26.42 6.37
C HIS A 516 -6.43 25.36 5.25
N ILE A 517 -7.04 24.20 5.46
CA ILE A 517 -6.99 23.04 4.56
C ILE A 517 -8.32 22.28 4.57
N ALA A 518 -8.63 21.56 3.50
CA ALA A 518 -9.75 20.63 3.47
C ALA A 518 -9.39 19.31 4.20
N GLY A 519 -10.31 18.70 4.94
CA GLY A 519 -10.06 17.47 5.69
C GLY A 519 -11.27 16.97 6.47
N ASN A 520 -11.11 15.88 7.22
CA ASN A 520 -12.14 15.33 8.11
C ASN A 520 -11.82 15.68 9.57
N LEU A 521 -12.83 16.01 10.39
CA LEU A 521 -12.59 16.35 11.79
C LEU A 521 -12.34 15.08 12.63
N TRP A 522 -11.18 15.00 13.29
CA TRP A 522 -10.86 13.91 14.20
C TRP A 522 -11.37 14.18 15.61
N GLN A 523 -10.95 15.31 16.21
CA GLN A 523 -11.25 15.62 17.60
C GLN A 523 -11.63 17.08 17.78
N VAL A 524 -12.52 17.32 18.74
CA VAL A 524 -12.81 18.64 19.31
C VAL A 524 -12.29 18.62 20.74
N GLN A 525 -11.32 19.50 21.04
CA GLN A 525 -10.65 19.55 22.35
C GLN A 525 -11.29 20.58 23.30
N VAL A 526 -12.21 21.40 22.79
CA VAL A 526 -12.83 22.51 23.54
C VAL A 526 -14.35 22.47 23.48
N GLN A 527 -14.99 23.15 24.43
CA GLN A 527 -16.43 23.34 24.46
C GLN A 527 -16.76 24.82 24.63
N PRO A 528 -17.94 25.28 24.15
CA PRO A 528 -18.42 26.63 24.44
C PRO A 528 -18.37 26.95 25.95
N GLY A 529 -17.90 28.15 26.28
CA GLY A 529 -17.71 28.65 27.64
C GLY A 529 -16.32 28.40 28.23
N VAL A 530 -15.47 27.59 27.59
CA VAL A 530 -14.09 27.34 28.05
C VAL A 530 -13.18 28.50 27.65
N ARG A 531 -12.32 28.95 28.57
CA ARG A 531 -11.24 29.89 28.28
C ARG A 531 -10.04 29.15 27.69
N VAL A 532 -9.44 29.71 26.65
CA VAL A 532 -8.25 29.18 25.97
C VAL A 532 -7.18 30.26 25.90
N GLU A 533 -5.92 29.83 25.89
CA GLU A 533 -4.75 30.69 25.65
C GLU A 533 -4.31 30.62 24.19
N ALA A 534 -3.56 31.62 23.73
CA ALA A 534 -2.98 31.59 22.39
C ALA A 534 -2.05 30.37 22.24
N GLY A 535 -2.27 29.56 21.20
CA GLY A 535 -1.55 28.32 20.94
C GLY A 535 -2.24 27.06 21.46
N ASP A 536 -3.31 27.16 22.25
CA ASP A 536 -4.08 25.98 22.68
C ASP A 536 -4.72 25.27 21.49
N VAL A 537 -4.72 23.93 21.51
CA VAL A 537 -5.35 23.11 20.48
C VAL A 537 -6.87 23.18 20.63
N LEU A 538 -7.56 23.67 19.61
CA LEU A 538 -9.02 23.77 19.60
C LEU A 538 -9.67 22.52 19.01
N VAL A 539 -9.22 22.16 17.81
CA VAL A 539 -9.70 20.99 17.07
C VAL A 539 -8.55 20.34 16.31
N ILE A 540 -8.69 19.07 15.96
CA ILE A 540 -7.72 18.31 15.17
C ILE A 540 -8.41 17.83 13.91
N LEU A 541 -7.85 18.20 12.76
CA LEU A 541 -8.27 17.75 11.44
C LEU A 541 -7.38 16.60 10.97
N GLU A 542 -7.93 15.74 10.14
CA GLU A 542 -7.19 14.80 9.32
C GLU A 542 -7.20 15.28 7.87
N SER A 543 -6.03 15.58 7.33
CA SER A 543 -5.86 15.94 5.91
C SER A 543 -4.49 15.50 5.42
N MET A 544 -4.38 15.14 4.14
CA MET A 544 -3.14 14.63 3.54
C MET A 544 -2.49 13.50 4.35
N LYS A 545 -3.32 12.66 4.99
CA LYS A 545 -2.90 11.57 5.89
C LYS A 545 -2.13 12.04 7.14
N MET A 546 -2.36 13.27 7.59
CA MET A 546 -1.75 13.88 8.77
C MET A 546 -2.79 14.44 9.72
N GLU A 547 -2.48 14.44 11.02
CA GLU A 547 -3.21 15.22 12.02
C GLU A 547 -2.73 16.67 12.00
N ILE A 548 -3.66 17.59 11.78
CA ILE A 548 -3.41 19.02 11.68
C ILE A 548 -4.19 19.72 12.81
N PRO A 549 -3.51 20.13 13.90
CA PRO A 549 -4.16 20.87 14.95
C PRO A 549 -4.47 22.30 14.49
N LEU A 550 -5.69 22.75 14.71
CA LEU A 550 -6.06 24.17 14.62
C LEU A 550 -5.93 24.79 16.00
N LEU A 551 -5.04 25.77 16.10
CA LEU A 551 -4.67 26.42 17.36
C LEU A 551 -5.46 27.71 17.56
N ALA A 552 -5.67 28.09 18.82
CA ALA A 552 -6.21 29.38 19.18
C ALA A 552 -5.24 30.50 18.77
N PRO A 553 -5.64 31.45 17.90
CA PRO A 553 -4.76 32.54 17.48
C PRO A 553 -4.52 33.57 18.59
N VAL A 554 -5.46 33.66 19.53
CA VAL A 554 -5.47 34.60 20.66
C VAL A 554 -6.07 33.93 21.89
N ALA A 555 -5.78 34.49 23.07
CA ALA A 555 -6.51 34.13 24.28
C ALA A 555 -7.96 34.65 24.23
N GLY A 556 -8.87 33.92 24.86
CA GLY A 556 -10.28 34.28 24.88
C GLY A 556 -11.18 33.16 25.37
N VAL A 557 -12.49 33.34 25.22
CA VAL A 557 -13.50 32.34 25.59
C VAL A 557 -14.13 31.75 24.33
N VAL A 558 -14.17 30.42 24.25
CA VAL A 558 -14.83 29.70 23.15
C VAL A 558 -16.32 30.01 23.20
N GLN A 559 -16.86 30.66 22.17
CA GLN A 559 -18.30 30.95 22.08
C GLN A 559 -19.05 29.88 21.30
N GLU A 560 -18.47 29.41 20.18
CA GLU A 560 -19.11 28.43 19.32
C GLU A 560 -18.09 27.42 18.82
N VAL A 561 -18.51 26.15 18.74
CA VAL A 561 -17.83 25.10 18.00
C VAL A 561 -18.80 24.65 16.91
N ARG A 562 -18.43 24.87 15.64
CA ARG A 562 -19.33 24.70 14.48
C ARG A 562 -19.14 23.37 13.74
N VAL A 563 -18.36 22.47 14.31
CA VAL A 563 -17.98 21.19 13.71
C VAL A 563 -18.07 20.07 14.73
N GLN A 564 -18.28 18.84 14.26
CA GLN A 564 -18.34 17.63 15.10
C GLN A 564 -17.41 16.55 14.55
N PRO A 565 -16.84 15.67 15.41
CA PRO A 565 -15.99 14.57 14.95
C PRO A 565 -16.66 13.75 13.83
N GLY A 566 -15.89 13.43 12.79
CA GLY A 566 -16.35 12.78 11.56
C GLY A 566 -16.89 13.72 10.48
N SER A 567 -17.03 15.03 10.74
CA SER A 567 -17.52 15.99 9.73
C SER A 567 -16.43 16.36 8.72
N ALA A 568 -16.80 16.48 7.44
CA ALA A 568 -15.94 17.08 6.42
C ALA A 568 -15.81 18.60 6.62
N VAL A 569 -14.62 19.12 6.39
CA VAL A 569 -14.26 20.54 6.53
C VAL A 569 -13.57 21.01 5.25
N ARG A 570 -13.97 22.15 4.69
CA ARG A 570 -13.28 22.77 3.54
C ARG A 570 -12.20 23.75 3.99
N ALA A 571 -11.25 24.03 3.10
CA ALA A 571 -10.35 25.17 3.28
C ALA A 571 -11.16 26.48 3.36
N GLY A 572 -10.82 27.32 4.33
CA GLY A 572 -11.50 28.59 4.63
C GLY A 572 -12.79 28.46 5.46
N GLN A 573 -13.23 27.25 5.86
CA GLN A 573 -14.43 27.11 6.69
C GLN A 573 -14.15 27.45 8.15
N ARG A 574 -14.99 28.30 8.73
CA ARG A 574 -14.96 28.60 10.17
C ARG A 574 -15.34 27.41 11.02
N VAL A 575 -14.44 26.99 11.92
CA VAL A 575 -14.64 25.83 12.81
C VAL A 575 -14.96 26.22 14.25
N VAL A 576 -14.36 27.31 14.74
CA VAL A 576 -14.52 27.81 16.11
C VAL A 576 -14.68 29.34 16.09
N VAL A 577 -15.47 29.87 17.02
CA VAL A 577 -15.56 31.31 17.29
C VAL A 577 -15.11 31.57 18.72
N LEU A 578 -14.13 32.45 18.89
CA LEU A 578 -13.65 32.93 20.19
C LEU A 578 -14.22 34.33 20.45
N ALA A 579 -14.57 34.64 21.70
CA ALA A 579 -14.58 36.01 22.18
C ALA A 579 -13.16 36.36 22.63
N ALA A 580 -12.47 37.18 21.85
CA ALA A 580 -11.11 37.59 22.18
C ALA A 580 -11.12 38.47 23.44
N ASP A 581 -10.08 38.32 24.27
CA ASP A 581 -9.86 39.16 25.46
C ASP A 581 -9.58 40.63 25.13
#